data_AF-A0A5D2QCH7-F1
#
_entry.id   AF-A0A5D2QCH7-F1
#
_cell.length_a   1.000
_cell.length_b   1.000
_cell.length_c   1.000
_cell.angle_alpha   90.00
_cell.angle_beta   90.00
_cell.angle_gamma   90.00
#
_symmetry.space_group_name_H-M   'P 1'
#
loop_
_entity.id
_entity.type
_entity.pdbx_description
1 polymer ?
#
loop_
_entity_poly.entity_id
_entity_poly.type
_entity_poly.pdbx_seq_one_letter_code
_entity_poly.pdbx_strand_id
1 'polypeptide(L)'
;MEQQRNQRTVQQQQEVLEEMHHGPFPVEQLQELGIASLDVKKLKDAGLCTVESIAYAPRKDLLQIKGISEAKVDKIMEAASKLVPLGFTSASQLHAQRLEIIQITSGSSELDKILEGGIETGSITEIYGEFRSGKTQLCHTLCVTCQIKEVVREKQCT
;
A
#
# COMPACT_ATOMS: atom_id res chain seq x y z
N MET A 1 3.69 -9.84 37.55
CA MET A 1 3.52 -10.93 36.55
C MET A 1 2.77 -10.44 35.31
N GLU A 2 1.65 -9.71 35.43
CA GLU A 2 0.93 -9.13 34.27
C GLU A 2 1.70 -8.07 33.49
N GLN A 3 2.45 -7.17 34.16
CA GLN A 3 3.23 -6.12 33.47
C GLN A 3 4.33 -6.68 32.55
N GLN A 4 4.99 -7.78 32.93
CA GLN A 4 5.98 -8.46 32.07
C GLN A 4 5.33 -9.24 30.93
N ARG A 5 4.11 -9.75 31.12
CA ARG A 5 3.35 -10.42 30.05
C ARG A 5 2.90 -9.42 28.99
N ASN A 6 2.45 -8.23 29.41
CA ASN A 6 2.05 -7.16 28.50
C ASN A 6 3.25 -6.62 27.71
N GLN A 7 4.42 -6.47 28.34
CA GLN A 7 5.66 -6.06 27.65
C GLN A 7 6.11 -7.07 26.59
N ARG A 8 5.98 -8.38 26.86
CA ARG A 8 6.30 -9.43 25.88
C ARG A 8 5.32 -9.47 24.70
N THR A 9 4.02 -9.23 24.95
CA THR A 9 3.02 -9.13 23.88
C THR A 9 3.27 -7.91 23.00
N VAL A 10 3.63 -6.78 23.58
CA VAL A 10 3.97 -5.55 22.85
C VAL A 10 5.26 -5.75 22.04
N GLN A 11 6.31 -6.36 22.62
CA GLN A 11 7.53 -6.71 21.88
C GLN A 11 7.28 -7.70 20.74
N GLN A 12 6.47 -8.73 20.93
CA GLN A 12 6.10 -9.65 19.85
C GLN A 12 5.24 -8.98 18.77
N GLN A 13 4.35 -8.04 19.13
CA GLN A 13 3.60 -7.26 18.15
C GLN A 13 4.50 -6.32 17.35
N GLN A 14 5.53 -5.77 18.01
CA GLN A 14 6.49 -4.84 17.43
C GLN A 14 7.48 -5.55 16.50
N GLU A 15 7.95 -6.75 16.85
CA GLU A 15 8.75 -7.60 15.96
C GLU A 15 7.95 -8.07 14.72
N VAL A 16 6.64 -8.33 14.85
CA VAL A 16 5.77 -8.66 13.71
C VAL A 16 5.50 -7.44 12.81
N LEU A 17 5.53 -6.22 13.35
CA LEU A 17 5.42 -4.97 12.59
C LEU A 17 6.72 -4.63 11.86
N GLU A 18 7.88 -4.94 12.44
CA GLU A 18 9.20 -4.61 11.87
C GLU A 18 9.59 -5.47 10.66
N GLU A 19 9.02 -6.67 10.50
CA GLU A 19 9.18 -7.49 9.28
C GLU A 19 8.10 -7.22 8.21
N MET A 20 7.37 -6.10 8.29
CA MET A 20 6.51 -5.70 7.18
C MET A 20 7.38 -5.18 6.03
N HIS A 21 7.63 -6.07 5.06
CA HIS A 21 8.24 -5.74 3.78
C HIS A 21 7.54 -4.48 3.20
N HIS A 22 8.20 -3.32 3.26
CA HIS A 22 7.60 -2.06 2.83
C HIS A 22 7.46 -2.05 1.30
N GLY A 23 6.23 -1.96 0.82
CA GLY A 23 5.89 -1.89 -0.61
C GLY A 23 5.04 -3.06 -1.09
N PRO A 24 4.57 -3.02 -2.34
CA PRO A 24 3.74 -4.07 -2.89
C PRO A 24 4.52 -5.38 -3.03
N PHE A 25 3.88 -6.49 -2.65
CA PHE A 25 4.44 -7.82 -2.83
C PHE A 25 4.45 -8.19 -4.33
N PRO A 26 5.61 -8.47 -4.95
CA PRO A 26 5.65 -8.91 -6.34
C PRO A 26 4.92 -10.24 -6.54
N VAL A 27 4.21 -10.39 -7.66
CA VAL A 27 3.43 -11.61 -7.97
C VAL A 27 4.28 -12.88 -7.98
N GLU A 28 5.60 -12.74 -8.21
CA GLU A 28 6.56 -13.84 -8.15
C GLU A 28 6.64 -14.52 -6.78
N GLN A 29 6.33 -13.82 -5.68
CA GLN A 29 6.31 -14.43 -4.33
C GLN A 29 5.25 -15.52 -4.18
N LEU A 30 4.21 -15.55 -5.03
CA LEU A 30 3.26 -16.65 -5.05
C LEU A 30 3.91 -18.00 -5.42
N GLN A 31 5.07 -17.98 -6.09
CA GLN A 31 5.81 -19.20 -6.42
C GLN A 31 6.33 -19.90 -5.16
N GLU A 32 6.75 -19.14 -4.15
CA GLU A 32 7.22 -19.66 -2.85
C GLU A 32 6.08 -20.34 -2.08
N LEU A 33 4.83 -19.92 -2.34
CA LEU A 33 3.61 -20.50 -1.79
C LEU A 33 3.03 -21.65 -2.64
N GLY A 34 3.78 -22.13 -3.64
CA GLY A 34 3.43 -23.31 -4.43
C GLY A 34 2.59 -23.04 -5.68
N ILE A 35 2.49 -21.78 -6.14
CA ILE A 35 1.87 -21.46 -7.44
C ILE A 35 2.87 -21.69 -8.57
N ALA A 36 2.45 -22.38 -9.62
CA ALA A 36 3.31 -22.68 -10.76
C ALA A 36 3.76 -21.41 -11.49
N SER A 37 5.01 -21.38 -11.93
CA SER A 37 5.59 -20.23 -12.66
C SER A 37 4.82 -19.85 -13.93
N LEU A 38 4.24 -20.84 -14.61
CA LEU A 38 3.38 -20.61 -15.78
C LEU A 38 2.09 -19.87 -15.44
N ASP A 39 1.51 -20.14 -14.28
CA ASP A 39 0.29 -19.47 -13.84
C ASP A 39 0.61 -18.05 -13.35
N VAL A 40 1.74 -17.84 -12.68
CA VAL A 40 2.27 -16.49 -12.36
C VAL A 40 2.50 -15.66 -13.62
N LYS A 41 3.06 -16.25 -14.68
CA LYS A 41 3.23 -15.56 -15.95
C LYS A 41 1.89 -15.12 -16.56
N LYS A 42 0.86 -15.97 -16.53
CA LYS A 42 -0.49 -15.61 -17.01
C LYS A 42 -1.13 -14.48 -16.20
N LEU A 43 -0.92 -14.46 -14.88
CA LEU A 43 -1.39 -13.37 -14.02
C LEU A 43 -0.72 -12.05 -14.41
N LYS A 44 0.61 -12.07 -14.62
CA LYS A 44 1.38 -10.91 -15.06
C LYS A 44 0.97 -10.42 -16.45
N ASP A 45 0.77 -11.35 -17.40
CA ASP A 45 0.28 -11.06 -18.75
C ASP A 45 -1.14 -10.47 -18.74
N ALA A 46 -1.93 -10.76 -17.70
CA ALA A 46 -3.25 -10.17 -17.45
C ALA A 46 -3.20 -8.80 -16.72
N GLY A 47 -2.00 -8.29 -16.40
CA GLY A 47 -1.80 -7.02 -15.70
C GLY A 47 -1.78 -7.13 -14.17
N LEU A 48 -1.85 -8.34 -13.61
CA LEU A 48 -1.79 -8.58 -12.17
C LEU A 48 -0.33 -8.79 -11.74
N CYS A 49 0.36 -7.68 -11.49
CA CYS A 49 1.79 -7.65 -11.21
C CYS A 49 2.14 -7.77 -9.71
N THR A 50 1.16 -7.60 -8.81
CA THR A 50 1.38 -7.64 -7.36
C THR A 50 0.39 -8.56 -6.66
N VAL A 51 0.73 -9.06 -5.48
CA VAL A 51 -0.15 -9.94 -4.71
C VAL A 51 -1.41 -9.20 -4.25
N GLU A 52 -1.30 -7.91 -3.91
CA GLU A 52 -2.44 -7.06 -3.56
C GLU A 52 -3.44 -6.94 -4.70
N SER A 53 -2.95 -6.79 -5.95
CA SER A 53 -3.82 -6.72 -7.12
C SER A 53 -4.69 -7.96 -7.30
N ILE A 54 -4.16 -9.14 -6.91
CA ILE A 54 -4.87 -10.41 -6.94
C ILE A 54 -5.82 -10.52 -5.74
N ALA A 55 -5.37 -10.13 -4.55
CA ALA A 55 -6.15 -10.15 -3.32
C ALA A 55 -7.41 -9.26 -3.40
N TYR A 56 -7.31 -8.12 -4.10
CA TYR A 56 -8.41 -7.18 -4.29
C TYR A 56 -9.28 -7.48 -5.53
N ALA A 57 -8.78 -8.30 -6.46
CA ALA A 57 -9.54 -8.65 -7.66
C ALA A 57 -10.72 -9.58 -7.30
N PRO A 58 -11.91 -9.36 -7.89
CA PRO A 58 -13.01 -10.29 -7.71
C PRO A 58 -12.69 -11.63 -8.39
N ARG A 59 -13.12 -12.74 -7.77
CA ARG A 59 -12.94 -14.11 -8.30
C ARG A 59 -13.34 -14.24 -9.77
N LYS A 60 -14.39 -13.53 -10.19
CA LYS A 60 -14.90 -13.54 -11.57
C LYS A 60 -13.85 -13.08 -12.58
N ASP A 61 -13.04 -12.08 -12.23
CA ASP A 61 -12.05 -11.51 -13.14
C ASP A 61 -10.84 -12.47 -13.27
N LEU A 62 -10.46 -13.12 -12.17
CA LEU A 62 -9.41 -14.16 -12.18
C LEU A 62 -9.81 -15.36 -13.05
N LEU A 63 -11.09 -15.74 -13.05
CA LEU A 63 -11.62 -16.82 -13.89
C LEU A 63 -11.66 -16.49 -15.39
N GLN A 64 -11.64 -15.20 -15.76
CA GLN A 64 -11.59 -14.79 -17.17
C GLN A 64 -10.19 -14.94 -17.78
N ILE A 65 -9.17 -15.15 -16.94
CA ILE A 65 -7.78 -15.33 -17.40
C ILE A 65 -7.65 -16.69 -18.08
N LYS A 66 -7.29 -16.66 -19.36
CA LYS A 66 -7.19 -17.88 -20.18
C LYS A 66 -6.17 -18.86 -19.60
N GLY A 67 -6.64 -20.09 -19.37
CA GLY A 67 -5.79 -21.19 -18.90
C GLY A 67 -5.55 -21.21 -17.39
N ILE A 68 -6.32 -20.45 -16.61
CA ILE A 68 -6.44 -20.61 -15.16
C ILE A 68 -7.80 -21.29 -14.89
N SER A 69 -7.78 -22.44 -14.21
CA SER A 69 -9.01 -23.15 -13.83
C SER A 69 -9.52 -22.66 -12.48
N GLU A 70 -10.76 -22.96 -12.15
CA GLU A 70 -11.37 -22.57 -10.87
C GLU A 70 -10.57 -23.08 -9.66
N ALA A 71 -10.15 -24.35 -9.69
CA ALA A 71 -9.30 -24.93 -8.65
C ALA A 71 -7.93 -24.23 -8.50
N LYS A 72 -7.42 -23.60 -9.58
CA LYS A 72 -6.19 -22.78 -9.50
C LYS A 72 -6.47 -21.42 -8.89
N VAL A 73 -7.59 -20.79 -9.24
CA VAL A 73 -8.02 -19.51 -8.65
C VAL A 73 -8.15 -19.65 -7.13
N ASP A 74 -8.77 -20.72 -6.65
CA ASP A 74 -8.89 -20.97 -5.21
C ASP A 74 -7.52 -21.04 -4.51
N LYS A 75 -6.58 -21.79 -5.09
CA LYS A 75 -5.20 -21.88 -4.56
C LYS A 75 -4.46 -20.55 -4.59
N ILE A 76 -4.61 -19.78 -5.67
CA ILE A 76 -3.97 -18.48 -5.84
C ILE A 76 -4.51 -17.49 -4.80
N MET A 77 -5.84 -17.43 -4.61
CA MET A 77 -6.46 -16.56 -3.62
C MET A 77 -6.09 -16.96 -2.18
N GLU A 78 -6.03 -18.26 -1.89
CA GLU A 78 -5.60 -18.74 -0.57
C GLU A 78 -4.14 -18.36 -0.28
N ALA A 79 -3.25 -18.49 -1.28
CA ALA A 79 -1.87 -18.05 -1.17
C ALA A 79 -1.76 -16.52 -0.97
N ALA A 80 -2.50 -15.74 -1.76
CA ALA A 80 -2.51 -14.27 -1.64
C ALA A 80 -3.03 -13.80 -0.27
N SER A 81 -4.04 -14.47 0.29
CA SER A 81 -4.62 -14.14 1.60
C SER A 81 -3.67 -14.39 2.78
N LYS A 82 -2.60 -15.19 2.59
CA LYS A 82 -1.55 -15.40 3.61
C LYS A 82 -0.55 -14.24 3.66
N LEU A 83 -0.39 -13.53 2.54
CA LEU A 83 0.53 -12.39 2.42
C LEU A 83 -0.18 -11.06 2.68
N VAL A 84 -1.43 -10.93 2.22
CA VAL A 84 -2.21 -9.70 2.34
C VAL A 84 -3.28 -9.86 3.44
N PRO A 85 -3.17 -9.13 4.56
CA PRO A 85 -4.16 -9.20 5.63
C PRO A 85 -5.46 -8.50 5.23
N LEU A 86 -6.46 -9.27 4.80
CA LEU A 86 -7.79 -8.78 4.38
C LEU A 86 -8.85 -8.75 5.52
N GLY A 87 -8.41 -8.87 6.77
CA GLY A 87 -9.29 -8.99 7.94
C GLY A 87 -9.74 -7.64 8.53
N PHE A 88 -10.55 -7.72 9.58
CA PHE A 88 -10.88 -6.55 10.39
C PHE A 88 -9.68 -6.12 11.23
N THR A 89 -9.46 -4.81 11.33
CA THR A 89 -8.43 -4.20 12.16
C THR A 89 -9.07 -3.21 13.14
N SER A 90 -8.41 -2.94 14.27
CA SER A 90 -8.91 -1.97 15.25
C SER A 90 -8.70 -0.53 14.77
N ALA A 91 -9.55 0.40 15.24
CA ALA A 91 -9.42 1.82 14.90
C ALA A 91 -8.05 2.40 15.32
N SER A 92 -7.51 1.95 16.46
CA SER A 92 -6.19 2.38 16.94
C SER A 92 -5.05 1.92 16.02
N GLN A 93 -5.12 0.68 15.51
CA GLN A 93 -4.14 0.18 14.54
C GLN A 93 -4.22 0.93 13.21
N LEU A 94 -5.44 1.18 12.71
CA LEU A 94 -5.63 1.96 11.49
C LEU A 94 -5.10 3.40 11.65
N HIS A 95 -5.29 4.00 12.82
CA HIS A 95 -4.75 5.33 13.10
C HIS A 95 -3.21 5.32 13.11
N ALA A 96 -2.59 4.33 13.75
CA ALA A 96 -1.13 4.17 13.72
C ALA A 96 -0.59 4.03 12.29
N GLN A 97 -1.24 3.19 11.46
CA GLN A 97 -0.88 3.05 10.03
C GLN A 97 -1.02 4.37 9.26
N ARG A 98 -2.03 5.20 9.57
CA ARG A 98 -2.19 6.52 8.92
C ARG A 98 -1.09 7.50 9.28
N LEU A 99 -0.44 7.35 10.42
CA LEU A 99 0.71 8.21 10.79
C LEU A 99 1.94 7.92 9.93
N GLU A 100 2.02 6.73 9.32
CA GLU A 100 3.09 6.32 8.40
C GLU A 100 2.85 6.78 6.95
N ILE A 101 1.68 7.37 6.64
CA ILE A 101 1.37 7.88 5.30
C ILE A 101 2.33 9.01 4.96
N ILE A 102 3.00 8.86 3.83
CA ILE A 102 3.92 9.85 3.29
C ILE A 102 3.09 11.01 2.71
N GLN A 103 3.49 12.25 3.04
CA GLN A 103 2.89 13.48 2.56
C GLN A 103 3.91 14.26 1.71
N ILE A 104 3.59 14.51 0.44
CA ILE A 104 4.46 15.19 -0.52
C ILE A 104 4.26 16.70 -0.39
N THR A 105 5.33 17.45 -0.12
CA THR A 105 5.28 18.92 -0.09
C THR A 105 4.85 19.50 -1.44
N SER A 106 3.97 20.50 -1.39
CA SER A 106 3.59 21.31 -2.56
C SER A 106 4.67 22.31 -2.99
N GLY A 107 5.72 22.48 -2.17
CA GLY A 107 6.75 23.51 -2.34
C GLY A 107 6.37 24.88 -1.76
N SER A 108 5.17 25.02 -1.18
CA SER A 108 4.70 26.23 -0.50
C SER A 108 4.34 25.91 0.95
N SER A 109 4.97 26.62 1.90
CA SER A 109 4.71 26.44 3.33
C SER A 109 3.27 26.77 3.73
N GLU A 110 2.63 27.70 3.03
CA GLU A 110 1.25 28.12 3.32
C GLU A 110 0.25 27.06 2.84
N LEU A 111 0.49 26.50 1.65
CA LEU A 111 -0.37 25.45 1.12
C LEU A 111 -0.21 24.15 1.93
N ASP A 112 1.02 23.77 2.30
CA ASP A 112 1.26 22.58 3.12
C ASP A 112 0.63 22.73 4.52
N LYS A 113 0.56 23.94 5.09
CA LYS A 113 -0.16 24.18 6.36
C LYS A 113 -1.66 23.95 6.22
N ILE A 114 -2.26 24.40 5.11
CA ILE A 114 -3.69 24.18 4.82
C ILE A 114 -3.99 22.68 4.64
N LEU A 115 -3.04 21.95 4.06
CA LEU A 115 -3.12 20.50 3.84
C LEU A 115 -2.61 19.68 5.04
N GLU A 116 -2.27 20.33 6.16
CA GLU A 116 -1.73 19.68 7.38
C GLU A 116 -0.52 18.76 7.12
N GLY A 117 0.34 19.15 6.16
CA GLY A 117 1.61 18.50 5.84
C GLY A 117 1.95 18.51 4.36
N GLY A 118 0.96 18.31 3.48
CA GLY A 118 1.15 18.26 2.03
C GLY A 118 0.14 17.34 1.35
N ILE A 119 0.44 16.90 0.13
CA ILE A 119 -0.40 15.98 -0.65
C ILE A 119 -0.18 14.55 -0.16
N GLU A 120 -1.24 13.92 0.34
CA GLU A 120 -1.18 12.54 0.88
C GLU A 120 -0.98 11.48 -0.21
N THR A 121 -0.16 10.48 0.07
CA THR A 121 -0.03 9.28 -0.76
C THR A 121 -1.14 8.27 -0.45
N GLY A 122 -1.41 7.35 -1.38
CA GLY A 122 -2.46 6.33 -1.21
C GLY A 122 -3.90 6.86 -1.35
N SER A 123 -4.07 8.13 -1.71
CA SER A 123 -5.38 8.75 -1.98
C SER A 123 -5.36 9.49 -3.34
N ILE A 124 -6.55 9.86 -3.82
CA ILE A 124 -6.71 10.68 -5.02
C ILE A 124 -7.04 12.10 -4.58
N THR A 125 -6.19 13.07 -4.93
CA THR A 125 -6.42 14.49 -4.65
C THR A 125 -6.82 15.23 -5.93
N GLU A 126 -7.97 15.89 -5.91
CA GLU A 126 -8.48 16.68 -7.03
C GLU A 126 -8.13 18.17 -6.87
N ILE A 127 -7.61 18.80 -7.93
CA ILE A 127 -7.30 20.24 -7.96
C ILE A 127 -8.17 20.91 -9.03
N TYR A 128 -9.13 21.73 -8.61
CA TYR A 128 -10.06 22.44 -9.49
C TYR A 128 -9.89 23.96 -9.42
N GLY A 129 -10.17 24.66 -10.52
CA GLY A 129 -10.12 26.13 -10.59
C GLY A 129 -10.14 26.68 -12.02
N GLU A 130 -10.25 27.99 -12.17
CA GLU A 130 -10.35 28.68 -13.47
C GLU A 130 -9.09 28.55 -14.36
N PHE A 131 -9.21 28.95 -15.63
CA PHE A 131 -8.04 29.03 -16.51
C PHE A 131 -6.96 29.94 -15.91
N ARG A 132 -5.68 29.58 -16.12
CA ARG A 132 -4.52 30.32 -15.60
C ARG A 132 -4.39 30.37 -14.06
N SER A 133 -5.10 29.51 -13.33
CA SER A 133 -5.01 29.43 -11.85
C SER A 133 -3.81 28.63 -11.30
N GLY A 134 -2.86 28.21 -12.15
CA GLY A 134 -1.64 27.53 -11.70
C GLY A 134 -1.71 26.01 -11.49
N LYS A 135 -2.85 25.35 -11.79
CA LYS A 135 -3.02 23.89 -11.62
C LYS A 135 -1.89 23.05 -12.26
N THR A 136 -1.60 23.30 -13.54
CA THR A 136 -0.54 22.59 -14.27
C THR A 136 0.85 22.83 -13.67
N GLN A 137 1.12 24.04 -13.17
CA GLN A 137 2.39 24.35 -12.53
C GLN A 137 2.54 23.59 -11.21
N LEU A 138 1.48 23.49 -10.42
CA LEU A 138 1.50 22.68 -9.19
C LEU A 138 1.80 21.21 -9.50
N CYS A 139 1.18 20.63 -10.54
CA CYS A 139 1.50 19.27 -10.98
C CYS A 139 2.98 19.12 -11.38
N HIS A 140 3.54 20.07 -12.12
CA HIS A 140 4.96 20.04 -12.48
C HIS A 140 5.88 20.12 -11.26
N THR A 141 5.56 20.95 -10.28
CA THR A 141 6.31 21.02 -9.02
C THR A 141 6.25 19.68 -8.27
N LEU A 142 5.06 19.08 -8.17
CA LEU A 142 4.86 17.78 -7.50
C LEU A 142 5.68 16.65 -8.14
N CYS A 143 5.88 16.66 -9.46
CA CYS A 143 6.74 15.68 -10.15
C CYS A 143 8.23 15.74 -9.74
N VAL A 144 8.67 16.89 -9.22
CA VAL A 144 10.04 17.08 -8.73
C VAL A 144 10.11 16.88 -7.22
N THR A 145 9.16 17.43 -6.46
CA THR A 145 9.18 17.34 -5.00
C THR A 145 9.03 15.90 -4.49
N CYS A 146 8.34 15.02 -5.23
CA CYS A 146 8.24 13.61 -4.89
C CYS A 146 9.57 12.84 -4.92
N GLN A 147 10.62 13.39 -5.55
CA GLN A 147 11.95 12.76 -5.67
C GLN A 147 12.90 13.18 -4.53
N ILE A 148 12.51 14.15 -3.71
CA ILE A 148 13.36 14.70 -2.66
C ILE A 148 13.41 13.69 -1.49
N LYS A 149 14.63 13.40 -1.00
CA LYS A 149 14.85 12.42 0.08
C LYS A 149 14.16 12.78 1.40
N GLU A 150 13.85 14.05 1.59
CA GLU A 150 13.33 14.63 2.84
C GLU A 150 11.80 14.51 3.01
N VAL A 151 11.10 13.88 2.05
CA VAL A 151 9.64 13.69 2.11
C VAL A 151 9.23 12.68 3.20
N VAL A 152 10.19 11.91 3.73
CA VAL A 152 10.02 11.08 4.94
C VAL A 152 10.44 11.92 6.16
N ARG A 153 9.65 12.94 6.52
CA ARG A 153 9.86 13.57 7.84
C ARG A 153 9.30 12.65 8.90
N GLU A 154 10.21 12.14 9.74
CA GLU A 154 9.90 11.68 11.09
C GLU A 154 8.96 12.69 11.75
N LYS A 155 7.71 12.31 11.98
CA LYS A 155 6.81 13.07 12.85
C LYS A 155 7.33 12.93 14.28
N GLN A 156 8.25 13.81 14.69
CA GLN A 156 8.44 14.06 16.11
C GLN A 156 7.12 14.61 16.65
N CYS A 157 6.50 13.80 17.52
CA CYS A 157 5.44 14.19 18.42
C CYS A 157 5.85 15.48 19.17
N THR A 158 5.07 16.55 18.99
CA THR A 158 5.02 17.71 19.90
C THR A 158 3.58 17.99 20.24
#